data_AF-A0A3B0W3T3-F1
#
_entry.id   AF-A0A3B0W3T3-F1
#
_cell.length_a   1.000
_cell.length_b   1.000
_cell.length_c   1.000
_cell.angle_alpha   90.00
_cell.angle_beta   90.00
_cell.angle_gamma   90.00
#
_symmetry.space_group_name_H-M   'P 1'
#
loop_
_entity.id
_entity.type
_entity.pdbx_description
1 polymer ?
#
loop_
_entity_poly.entity_id
_entity_poly.type
_entity_poly.pdbx_seq_one_letter_code
_entity_poly.pdbx_strand_id
1 'polypeptide(L)'
;MKGAASIVVVIILLLVYVFFFHDPMQPELVRPINHVSWQKTSVENKEDATTKIKVKIKPVMDEQEIIIADNNQVSTDNKELDYISAYRDWQYFANCYTDVEDFHNNKDPLQTLAERFENNPREAQTEPTPQQNMYYQQHVEICKAMIDDDKDDYYQIMQKLKQRFEQITPKTSEDKQLAQALNMVQQIQTLEREYSRTQYGKSSLPESELDAINSQIQQLTTAMMEVYDGNEVLSEQDTITIKLYSEEIDKLSQQIIKSNSVNEELVTETEAHIAAYLQTIDDYLPSVQSPDAFLLLAGRLYQASYFKKDTALIKVLKNSTGIYDSYYINMLNKIVMPLLACSMNYPCDAQSDYMLSYCLGLKDSMFNQACGLSLEDFYFSFYIGTNQLNDVNNYFNFLVNRYAK
;
A
#
# COMPACT_ATOMS: atom_id res chain seq x y z
N MET A 1 -70.99 -3.32 8.44
CA MET A 1 -69.88 -3.09 9.39
C MET A 1 -68.78 -4.18 9.33
N LYS A 2 -68.49 -4.78 8.17
CA LYS A 2 -67.39 -5.77 8.02
C LYS A 2 -66.10 -5.21 7.38
N GLY A 3 -66.16 -4.02 6.78
CA GLY A 3 -64.99 -3.39 6.14
C GLY A 3 -64.06 -2.65 7.10
N ALA A 4 -64.57 -2.13 8.23
CA ALA A 4 -63.75 -1.36 9.17
C ALA A 4 -62.74 -2.24 9.94
N ALA A 5 -63.10 -3.49 10.24
CA ALA A 5 -62.21 -4.41 10.95
C ALA A 5 -61.00 -4.82 10.09
N SER A 6 -61.19 -5.03 8.79
CA SER A 6 -60.09 -5.40 7.88
C SER A 6 -59.09 -4.25 7.68
N ILE A 7 -59.55 -3.00 7.68
CA ILE A 7 -58.67 -1.83 7.54
C ILE A 7 -57.75 -1.69 8.76
N VAL A 8 -58.29 -1.91 9.97
CA VAL A 8 -57.51 -1.83 11.21
C VAL A 8 -56.42 -2.91 11.25
N VAL A 9 -56.73 -4.13 10.82
CA VAL A 9 -55.74 -5.23 10.79
C VAL A 9 -54.61 -4.94 9.79
N VAL A 10 -54.92 -4.37 8.62
CA VAL A 10 -53.90 -4.00 7.61
C VAL A 10 -53.01 -2.87 8.11
N ILE A 11 -53.57 -1.88 8.80
CA ILE A 11 -52.79 -0.77 9.39
C ILE A 11 -51.86 -1.28 10.49
N ILE A 12 -52.33 -2.20 11.34
CA ILE A 12 -51.50 -2.79 12.40
C ILE A 12 -50.35 -3.61 11.79
N LEU A 13 -50.62 -4.41 10.75
CA LEU A 13 -49.57 -5.18 10.06
C LEU A 13 -48.54 -4.28 9.38
N LEU A 14 -48.97 -3.17 8.77
CA LEU A 14 -48.07 -2.16 8.19
C LEU A 14 -47.21 -1.48 9.25
N LEU A 15 -47.78 -1.12 10.40
CA LEU A 15 -47.03 -0.52 11.50
C LEU A 15 -46.02 -1.48 12.11
N VAL A 16 -46.38 -2.76 12.27
CA VAL A 16 -45.45 -3.80 12.73
C VAL A 16 -44.34 -4.02 11.70
N TYR A 17 -44.66 -4.04 10.40
CA TYR A 17 -43.65 -4.15 9.34
C TYR A 17 -42.68 -2.96 9.36
N VAL A 18 -43.18 -1.73 9.48
CA VAL A 18 -42.34 -0.53 9.60
C VAL A 18 -41.51 -0.55 10.88
N PHE A 19 -42.04 -1.06 12.00
CA PHE A 19 -41.32 -1.06 13.28
C PHE A 19 -40.21 -2.13 13.35
N PHE A 20 -40.36 -3.26 12.66
CA PHE A 20 -39.38 -4.35 12.69
C PHE A 20 -38.42 -4.39 11.49
N PHE A 21 -38.81 -3.86 10.33
CA PHE A 21 -37.99 -3.87 9.11
C PHE A 21 -37.44 -2.50 8.72
N HIS A 22 -37.84 -1.43 9.41
CA HIS A 22 -37.12 -0.18 9.36
C HIS A 22 -36.19 -0.17 10.58
N ASP A 23 -35.01 -0.76 10.41
CA ASP A 23 -33.89 -0.46 11.30
C ASP A 23 -33.83 1.07 11.39
N PRO A 24 -33.93 1.67 12.59
CA PRO A 24 -33.64 3.08 12.70
C PRO A 24 -32.22 3.22 12.19
N MET A 25 -32.05 3.88 11.04
CA MET A 25 -30.78 4.42 10.61
C MET A 25 -30.21 5.07 11.86
N GLN A 26 -29.26 4.40 12.51
CA GLN A 26 -28.51 5.03 13.56
C GLN A 26 -27.96 6.28 12.89
N PRO A 27 -28.16 7.48 13.47
CA PRO A 27 -27.58 8.67 12.89
C PRO A 27 -26.12 8.33 12.68
N GLU A 28 -25.66 8.32 11.42
CA GLU A 28 -24.25 8.16 11.14
C GLU A 28 -23.58 9.17 12.06
N LEU A 29 -22.80 8.67 13.02
CA LEU A 29 -21.85 9.49 13.77
C LEU A 29 -20.76 9.87 12.77
N VAL A 30 -21.13 10.61 11.72
CA VAL A 30 -20.25 11.49 10.98
C VAL A 30 -19.85 12.51 12.01
N ARG A 31 -18.77 12.23 12.75
CA ARG A 31 -18.02 13.33 13.34
C ARG A 31 -17.77 14.29 12.18
N PRO A 32 -18.12 15.57 12.29
CA PRO A 32 -17.70 16.52 11.28
C PRO A 32 -16.18 16.34 11.15
N ILE A 33 -15.71 16.18 9.90
CA ILE A 33 -14.29 16.32 9.57
C ILE A 33 -13.81 17.50 10.39
N ASN A 34 -12.84 17.25 11.30
CA ASN A 34 -12.40 18.18 12.33
C ASN A 34 -12.51 19.62 11.80
N HIS A 35 -13.52 20.36 12.28
CA HIS A 35 -13.63 21.77 11.96
C HIS A 35 -12.30 22.38 12.37
N VAL A 36 -11.56 22.90 11.40
CA VAL A 36 -10.31 23.63 11.60
C VAL A 36 -10.65 24.83 12.47
N SER A 37 -10.58 24.68 13.79
CA SER A 37 -10.51 25.83 14.67
C SER A 37 -9.08 26.31 14.58
N TRP A 38 -8.88 27.39 13.83
CA TRP A 38 -7.73 28.28 14.04
C TRP A 38 -7.87 28.89 15.43
N GLN A 39 -7.59 28.11 16.48
CA GLN A 39 -7.34 28.66 17.79
C GLN A 39 -5.98 29.34 17.71
N LYS A 40 -6.01 30.68 17.63
CA LYS A 40 -4.86 31.50 18.05
C LYS A 40 -4.46 30.99 19.43
N THR A 41 -3.29 30.35 19.51
CA THR A 41 -2.74 29.84 20.75
C THR A 41 -2.37 31.04 21.63
N SER A 42 -3.29 31.47 22.49
CA SER A 42 -2.91 32.13 23.73
C SER A 42 -2.47 31.02 24.68
N VAL A 43 -1.19 31.01 25.00
CA VAL A 43 -0.56 30.12 25.97
C VAL A 43 -1.26 30.28 27.32
N GLU A 44 -1.92 29.24 27.79
CA GLU A 44 -2.19 29.07 29.22
C GLU A 44 -2.11 27.58 29.57
N ASN A 45 -1.04 27.24 30.29
CA ASN A 45 -0.75 25.90 30.78
C ASN A 45 -1.79 25.47 31.82
N LYS A 46 -2.51 24.38 31.55
CA LYS A 46 -2.99 23.48 32.60
C LYS A 46 -2.64 22.05 32.23
N GLU A 47 -1.77 21.46 33.05
CA GLU A 47 -1.43 20.05 33.04
C GLU A 47 -2.67 19.23 33.39
N ASP A 48 -3.04 18.31 32.51
CA ASP A 48 -3.88 17.17 32.87
C ASP A 48 -3.19 15.88 32.44
N ALA A 49 -3.27 14.87 33.32
CA ALA A 49 -2.44 13.68 33.31
C ALA A 49 -2.82 12.73 32.16
N THR A 50 -2.13 12.87 31.04
CA THR A 50 -1.98 11.81 30.02
C THR A 50 -0.56 11.29 30.09
N THR A 51 -0.42 9.97 30.02
CA THR A 51 0.85 9.24 29.97
C THR A 51 1.60 9.64 28.71
N LYS A 52 2.30 10.78 28.76
CA LYS A 52 3.20 11.25 27.73
C LYS A 52 4.30 10.20 27.57
N ILE A 53 4.45 9.68 26.35
CA ILE A 53 5.70 9.08 25.90
C ILE A 53 6.78 10.14 26.19
N LYS A 54 7.67 9.88 27.15
CA LYS A 54 8.82 10.74 27.43
C LYS A 54 9.85 10.52 26.32
N VAL A 55 9.60 11.10 25.16
CA VAL A 55 10.65 11.29 24.17
C VAL A 55 11.55 12.39 24.71
N LYS A 56 12.76 12.03 25.13
CA LYS A 56 13.84 13.00 25.35
C LYS A 56 14.27 13.50 23.97
N ILE A 57 13.60 14.54 23.48
CA ILE A 57 14.09 15.30 22.32
C ILE A 57 15.37 15.98 22.79
N LYS A 58 16.53 15.44 22.38
CA LYS A 58 17.79 16.19 22.47
C LYS A 58 17.72 17.32 21.44
N PRO A 59 18.11 18.55 21.81
CA PRO A 59 18.22 19.61 20.83
C PRO A 59 19.29 19.24 19.79
N VAL A 60 18.95 19.52 18.53
CA VAL A 60 19.83 19.48 17.37
C VAL A 60 21.11 20.26 17.70
N MET A 61 22.26 19.60 17.58
CA MET A 61 23.56 20.24 17.46
C MET A 61 24.40 19.50 16.43
N ASP A 62 24.82 20.29 15.44
CA ASP A 62 26.04 20.28 14.63
C ASP A 62 26.63 18.95 14.17
N GLU A 63 26.86 18.89 12.85
CA GLU A 63 27.78 17.99 12.13
C GLU A 63 28.08 16.70 12.88
N GLN A 64 27.14 15.75 12.84
CA GLN A 64 27.49 14.37 13.10
C GLN A 64 28.47 13.96 12.00
N GLU A 65 29.74 13.78 12.37
CA GLU A 65 30.65 12.91 11.64
C GLU A 65 29.88 11.64 11.30
N ILE A 66 29.71 11.42 10.00
CA ILE A 66 29.10 10.21 9.45
C ILE A 66 30.03 9.07 9.87
N ILE A 67 29.72 8.45 11.01
CA ILE A 67 30.21 7.11 11.28
C ILE A 67 29.49 6.25 10.25
N ILE A 68 30.21 5.89 9.20
CA ILE A 68 29.82 4.84 8.25
C ILE A 68 29.71 3.58 9.09
N ALA A 69 28.53 3.36 9.68
CA ALA A 69 28.20 2.12 10.34
C ALA A 69 28.09 1.08 9.23
N ASP A 70 29.02 0.13 9.26
CA ASP A 70 29.22 -0.99 8.36
C ASP A 70 28.07 -2.02 8.43
N ASN A 71 26.82 -1.56 8.51
CA ASN A 71 25.62 -2.38 8.69
C ASN A 71 24.86 -2.66 7.38
N ASN A 72 25.23 -2.00 6.28
CA ASN A 72 24.77 -2.29 4.92
C ASN A 72 25.93 -2.72 4.02
N GLN A 73 26.91 -3.43 4.58
CA GLN A 73 27.95 -4.07 3.78
C GLN A 73 27.27 -5.20 2.98
N VAL A 74 26.91 -4.91 1.73
CA VAL A 74 26.60 -5.95 0.75
C VAL A 74 27.85 -6.82 0.67
N SER A 75 27.80 -7.96 1.35
CA SER A 75 28.87 -8.94 1.36
C SER A 75 29.04 -9.44 -0.07
N THR A 76 30.00 -8.88 -0.78
CA THR A 76 30.53 -9.42 -2.04
C THR A 76 31.34 -10.69 -1.80
N ASP A 77 31.62 -11.03 -0.54
CA ASP A 77 32.10 -12.34 -0.14
C ASP A 77 30.97 -13.37 -0.19
N ASN A 78 31.30 -14.57 -0.66
CA ASN A 78 30.52 -15.82 -0.69
C ASN A 78 29.94 -16.29 0.68
N LYS A 79 29.52 -15.38 1.55
CA LYS A 79 28.63 -15.70 2.68
C LYS A 79 27.28 -16.07 2.08
N GLU A 80 26.88 -17.32 2.34
CA GLU A 80 25.53 -17.81 2.08
C GLU A 80 24.52 -16.80 2.64
N LEU A 81 23.82 -16.08 1.76
CA LEU A 81 22.84 -15.06 2.11
C LEU A 81 21.72 -15.71 2.95
N ASP A 82 21.34 -15.11 4.08
CA ASP A 82 20.24 -15.64 4.89
C ASP A 82 18.87 -15.35 4.24
N TYR A 83 17.83 -16.05 4.70
CA TYR A 83 16.50 -16.03 4.09
C TYR A 83 15.83 -14.64 4.13
N ILE A 84 15.98 -13.90 5.23
CA ILE A 84 15.40 -12.56 5.38
C ILE A 84 16.17 -11.56 4.52
N SER A 85 17.50 -11.61 4.53
CA SER A 85 18.32 -10.75 3.66
C SER A 85 18.00 -10.97 2.19
N ALA A 86 17.89 -12.23 1.75
CA ALA A 86 17.48 -12.56 0.38
C ALA A 86 16.10 -12.04 0.00
N TYR A 87 15.13 -12.15 0.91
CA TYR A 87 13.80 -11.59 0.74
C TYR A 87 13.85 -10.06 0.59
N ARG A 88 14.60 -9.38 1.47
CA ARG A 88 14.73 -7.92 1.46
C ARG A 88 15.43 -7.40 0.22
N ASP A 89 16.49 -8.06 -0.25
CA ASP A 89 17.14 -7.75 -1.53
C ASP A 89 16.13 -7.80 -2.68
N TRP A 90 15.38 -8.91 -2.76
CA TRP A 90 14.36 -9.07 -3.79
C TRP A 90 13.28 -7.98 -3.74
N GLN A 91 12.81 -7.62 -2.54
CA GLN A 91 11.83 -6.54 -2.38
C GLN A 91 12.42 -5.15 -2.68
N TYR A 92 13.67 -4.90 -2.27
CA TYR A 92 14.35 -3.62 -2.47
C TYR A 92 14.62 -3.36 -3.95
N PHE A 93 14.98 -4.40 -4.71
CA PHE A 93 15.31 -4.29 -6.12
C PHE A 93 14.18 -3.70 -6.97
N ALA A 94 12.94 -3.71 -6.47
CA ALA A 94 11.81 -3.05 -7.15
C ALA A 94 12.02 -1.54 -7.34
N ASN A 95 12.88 -0.93 -6.52
CA ASN A 95 13.25 0.47 -6.63
C ASN A 95 14.35 0.75 -7.67
N CYS A 96 15.06 -0.29 -8.13
CA CYS A 96 16.25 -0.16 -8.98
C CYS A 96 15.94 -0.04 -10.48
N TYR A 97 14.64 0.02 -10.87
CA TYR A 97 14.22 -0.02 -12.27
C TYR A 97 14.95 1.03 -13.13
N THR A 98 14.90 2.30 -12.70
CA THR A 98 15.50 3.39 -13.46
C THR A 98 17.03 3.30 -13.48
N ASP A 99 17.66 2.86 -12.40
CA ASP A 99 19.12 2.71 -12.39
C ASP A 99 19.58 1.62 -13.37
N VAL A 100 18.83 0.52 -13.48
CA VAL A 100 19.10 -0.52 -14.48
C VAL A 100 18.95 0.04 -15.90
N GLU A 101 17.93 0.85 -16.18
CA GLU A 101 17.80 1.54 -17.47
C GLU A 101 18.97 2.47 -17.74
N ASP A 102 19.43 3.23 -16.74
CA ASP A 102 20.56 4.13 -16.87
C ASP A 102 21.86 3.37 -17.14
N PHE A 103 22.09 2.24 -16.46
CA PHE A 103 23.24 1.38 -16.72
C PHE A 103 23.28 0.86 -18.16
N HIS A 104 22.15 0.37 -18.69
CA HIS A 104 22.08 -0.14 -20.06
C HIS A 104 22.24 0.96 -21.12
N ASN A 105 21.79 2.18 -20.81
CA ASN A 105 21.86 3.32 -21.72
C ASN A 105 23.16 4.13 -21.57
N ASN A 106 24.11 3.70 -20.74
CA ASN A 106 25.32 4.45 -20.37
C ASN A 106 25.01 5.88 -19.91
N LYS A 107 23.90 6.06 -19.18
CA LYS A 107 23.51 7.34 -18.57
C LYS A 107 24.02 7.38 -17.13
N ASP A 108 24.43 8.56 -16.67
CA ASP A 108 24.79 8.76 -15.26
C ASP A 108 23.51 8.78 -14.41
N PRO A 109 23.32 7.85 -13.45
CA PRO A 109 22.13 7.83 -12.61
C PRO A 109 21.92 9.13 -11.82
N LEU A 110 22.99 9.87 -11.48
CA LEU A 110 22.86 11.16 -10.80
C LEU A 110 22.28 12.24 -11.70
N GLN A 111 22.50 12.14 -13.01
CA GLN A 111 21.84 13.01 -13.96
C GLN A 111 20.34 12.72 -13.98
N THR A 112 19.93 11.46 -13.96
CA THR A 112 18.50 11.08 -13.87
C THR A 112 17.87 11.57 -12.58
N LEU A 113 18.58 11.50 -11.44
CA LEU A 113 18.12 12.10 -10.20
C LEU A 113 17.92 13.62 -10.35
N ALA A 114 18.89 14.34 -10.93
CA ALA A 114 18.78 15.78 -11.13
C ALA A 114 17.59 16.14 -12.04
N GLU A 115 17.39 15.41 -13.13
CA GLU A 115 16.25 15.57 -14.05
C GLU A 115 14.91 15.32 -13.35
N ARG A 116 14.84 14.36 -12.41
CA ARG A 116 13.63 14.14 -11.59
C ARG A 116 13.31 15.35 -10.72
N PHE A 117 14.32 16.04 -10.18
CA PHE A 117 14.11 17.24 -9.36
C PHE A 117 13.68 18.43 -10.20
N GLU A 118 14.31 18.64 -11.36
CA GLU A 118 13.97 19.73 -12.29
C GLU A 118 12.52 19.63 -12.76
N ASN A 119 12.04 18.42 -13.02
CA ASN A 119 10.72 18.17 -13.59
C ASN A 119 9.62 17.88 -12.55
N ASN A 120 9.90 17.97 -11.24
CA ASN A 120 8.91 17.67 -10.21
C ASN A 120 8.19 18.96 -9.74
N PRO A 121 6.93 19.21 -10.18
CA PRO A 121 6.20 20.43 -9.85
C PRO A 121 5.75 20.50 -8.38
N ARG A 122 5.92 19.42 -7.60
CA ARG A 122 5.53 19.36 -6.19
C ARG A 122 6.66 19.76 -5.25
N GLU A 123 7.88 19.89 -5.74
CA GLU A 123 9.05 20.21 -4.92
C GLU A 123 9.37 21.70 -4.97
N ALA A 124 9.80 22.23 -3.82
CA ALA A 124 10.26 23.61 -3.71
C ALA A 124 11.69 23.82 -4.22
N GLN A 125 12.40 22.73 -4.53
CA GLN A 125 13.78 22.72 -4.98
C GLN A 125 13.86 22.15 -6.39
N THR A 126 14.78 22.68 -7.19
CA THR A 126 15.01 22.26 -8.58
C THR A 126 16.22 21.34 -8.74
N GLU A 127 17.00 21.13 -7.68
CA GLU A 127 18.23 20.32 -7.69
C GLU A 127 18.37 19.50 -6.39
N PRO A 128 18.99 18.30 -6.47
CA PRO A 128 19.26 17.47 -5.29
C PRO A 128 20.33 18.07 -4.40
N THR A 129 20.11 17.98 -3.08
CA THR A 129 21.11 18.37 -2.09
C THR A 129 22.33 17.44 -2.12
N PRO A 130 23.51 17.87 -1.60
CA PRO A 130 24.68 16.99 -1.51
C PRO A 130 24.42 15.68 -0.75
N GLN A 131 23.59 15.74 0.30
CA GLN A 131 23.22 14.56 1.07
C GLN A 131 22.34 13.59 0.26
N GLN A 132 21.41 14.12 -0.54
CA GLN A 132 20.61 13.30 -1.46
C GLN A 132 21.46 12.66 -2.54
N ASN A 133 22.41 13.40 -3.12
CA ASN A 133 23.35 12.81 -4.08
C ASN A 133 24.15 11.66 -3.46
N MET A 134 24.64 11.83 -2.22
CA MET A 134 25.34 10.76 -1.50
C MET A 134 24.45 9.54 -1.26
N TYR A 135 23.22 9.72 -0.79
CA TYR A 135 22.30 8.60 -0.57
C TYR A 135 21.85 7.93 -1.88
N TYR A 136 21.69 8.70 -2.95
CA TYR A 136 21.38 8.14 -4.26
C TYR A 136 22.56 7.34 -4.81
N GLN A 137 23.80 7.80 -4.65
CA GLN A 137 24.97 7.01 -5.00
C GLN A 137 25.00 5.68 -4.22
N GLN A 138 24.67 5.70 -2.93
CA GLN A 138 24.56 4.46 -2.15
C GLN A 138 23.47 3.53 -2.70
N HIS A 139 22.30 4.06 -3.06
CA HIS A 139 21.23 3.32 -3.72
C HIS A 139 21.70 2.67 -5.03
N VAL A 140 22.37 3.44 -5.89
CA VAL A 140 22.92 2.99 -7.17
C VAL A 140 23.92 1.86 -6.98
N GLU A 141 24.83 1.98 -6.01
CA GLU A 141 25.81 0.92 -5.72
C GLU A 141 25.14 -0.35 -5.18
N ILE A 142 24.11 -0.22 -4.33
CA ILE A 142 23.30 -1.35 -3.84
C ILE A 142 22.61 -2.04 -5.02
N CYS A 143 21.96 -1.28 -5.89
CA CYS A 143 21.28 -1.80 -7.09
C CYS A 143 22.27 -2.53 -8.00
N LYS A 144 23.43 -1.94 -8.27
CA LYS A 144 24.48 -2.52 -9.10
C LYS A 144 25.06 -3.80 -8.50
N ALA A 145 25.24 -3.85 -7.19
CA ALA A 145 25.77 -5.04 -6.50
C ALA A 145 24.82 -6.25 -6.56
N MET A 146 23.54 -6.05 -6.87
CA MET A 146 22.55 -7.11 -7.07
C MET A 146 22.49 -7.64 -8.51
N ILE A 147 23.23 -7.04 -9.45
CA ILE A 147 23.25 -7.42 -10.86
C ILE A 147 24.40 -8.41 -11.09
N ASP A 148 24.05 -9.68 -11.36
CA ASP A 148 25.03 -10.73 -11.64
C ASP A 148 25.58 -10.68 -13.08
N ASP A 149 24.75 -10.28 -14.04
CA ASP A 149 25.08 -10.17 -15.48
C ASP A 149 24.62 -8.81 -16.00
N ASP A 150 25.55 -8.03 -16.55
CA ASP A 150 25.34 -6.67 -17.05
C ASP A 150 24.47 -6.61 -18.33
N LYS A 151 24.08 -7.76 -18.86
CA LYS A 151 23.18 -7.90 -20.01
C LYS A 151 21.75 -8.23 -19.64
N ASP A 152 21.50 -8.62 -18.40
CA ASP A 152 20.14 -8.94 -17.97
C ASP A 152 19.30 -7.65 -17.89
N ASP A 153 18.09 -7.69 -18.45
CA ASP A 153 17.13 -6.61 -18.19
C ASP A 153 16.63 -6.64 -16.74
N TYR A 154 15.96 -5.55 -16.32
CA TYR A 154 15.41 -5.42 -14.98
C TYR A 154 14.53 -6.61 -14.56
N TYR A 155 13.69 -7.14 -15.46
CA TYR A 155 12.77 -8.23 -15.13
C TYR A 155 13.50 -9.56 -14.98
N GLN A 156 14.55 -9.79 -15.77
CA GLN A 156 15.43 -10.94 -15.65
C GLN A 156 16.18 -10.93 -14.31
N ILE A 157 16.74 -9.77 -13.91
CA ILE A 157 17.43 -9.63 -12.61
C ILE A 157 16.44 -9.87 -11.46
N MET A 158 15.27 -9.22 -11.51
CA MET A 158 14.19 -9.41 -10.53
C MET A 158 13.79 -10.90 -10.39
N GLN A 159 13.70 -11.62 -11.51
CA GLN A 159 13.41 -13.05 -11.52
C GLN A 159 14.54 -13.89 -10.90
N LYS A 160 15.81 -13.58 -11.20
CA LYS A 160 16.98 -14.27 -10.62
C LYS A 160 17.05 -14.06 -9.11
N LEU A 161 16.83 -12.84 -8.62
CA LEU A 161 16.79 -12.53 -7.19
C LEU A 161 15.67 -13.30 -6.48
N LYS A 162 14.48 -13.34 -7.08
CA LYS A 162 13.36 -14.15 -6.58
C LYS A 162 13.72 -15.64 -6.52
N GLN A 163 14.31 -16.19 -7.58
CA GLN A 163 14.73 -17.59 -7.62
C GLN A 163 15.78 -17.90 -6.56
N ARG A 164 16.76 -17.01 -6.36
CA ARG A 164 17.77 -17.11 -5.31
C ARG A 164 17.10 -17.19 -3.93
N PHE A 165 16.17 -16.28 -3.65
CA PHE A 165 15.37 -16.29 -2.43
C PHE A 165 14.59 -17.60 -2.24
N GLU A 166 13.87 -18.06 -3.27
CA GLU A 166 13.06 -19.29 -3.24
C GLU A 166 13.89 -20.57 -3.02
N GLN A 167 15.20 -20.55 -3.34
CA GLN A 167 16.11 -21.67 -3.14
C GLN A 167 16.67 -21.74 -1.71
N ILE A 168 16.60 -20.65 -0.93
CA ILE A 168 17.11 -20.62 0.44
C ILE A 168 16.07 -21.25 1.36
N THR A 169 16.50 -22.21 2.17
CA THR A 169 15.62 -22.86 3.16
C THR A 169 15.51 -22.00 4.43
N PRO A 170 14.30 -21.71 4.94
CA PRO A 170 14.11 -21.02 6.22
C PRO A 170 14.72 -21.79 7.39
N LYS A 171 15.69 -21.18 8.10
CA LYS A 171 16.43 -21.84 9.20
C LYS A 171 15.92 -21.37 10.57
N THR A 172 15.82 -20.05 10.75
CA THR A 172 15.45 -19.43 12.05
C THR A 172 13.93 -19.44 12.28
N SER A 173 13.50 -19.05 13.49
CA SER A 173 12.07 -18.86 13.77
C SER A 173 11.48 -17.72 12.94
N GLU A 174 12.22 -16.63 12.78
CA GLU A 174 11.80 -15.47 12.00
C GLU A 174 11.69 -15.81 10.51
N ASP A 175 12.66 -16.56 9.96
CA ASP A 175 12.61 -17.01 8.56
C ASP A 175 11.35 -17.84 8.29
N LYS A 176 11.02 -18.76 9.21
CA LYS A 176 9.84 -19.63 9.09
C LYS A 176 8.55 -18.84 9.18
N GLN A 177 8.51 -17.81 10.03
CA GLN A 177 7.37 -16.91 10.12
C GLN A 177 7.18 -16.12 8.84
N LEU A 178 8.26 -15.60 8.24
CA LEU A 178 8.23 -14.93 6.93
C LEU A 178 7.77 -15.88 5.82
N ALA A 179 8.30 -17.09 5.76
CA ALA A 179 7.87 -18.11 4.79
C ALA A 179 6.37 -18.44 4.92
N GLN A 180 5.88 -18.61 6.15
CA GLN A 180 4.45 -18.84 6.41
C GLN A 180 3.61 -17.62 6.03
N ALA A 181 4.07 -16.40 6.33
CA ALA A 181 3.39 -15.17 5.94
C ALA A 181 3.26 -15.04 4.42
N LEU A 182 4.32 -15.35 3.66
CA LEU A 182 4.28 -15.35 2.19
C LEU A 182 3.29 -16.36 1.62
N ASN A 183 3.21 -17.56 2.22
CA ASN A 183 2.19 -18.55 1.84
C ASN A 183 0.77 -18.02 2.07
N MET A 184 0.53 -17.40 3.23
CA MET A 184 -0.77 -16.78 3.54
C MET A 184 -1.11 -15.64 2.58
N VAL A 185 -0.14 -14.79 2.23
CA VAL A 185 -0.30 -13.73 1.24
C VAL A 185 -0.65 -14.29 -0.14
N GLN A 186 0.00 -15.37 -0.57
CA GLN A 186 -0.30 -16.01 -1.85
C GLN A 186 -1.71 -16.63 -1.88
N GLN A 187 -2.14 -17.21 -0.76
CA GLN A 187 -3.47 -17.81 -0.65
C GLN A 187 -4.57 -16.73 -0.68
N ILE A 188 -4.40 -15.61 0.05
CA ILE A 188 -5.39 -14.52 0.01
C ILE A 188 -5.46 -13.89 -1.39
N GLN A 189 -4.32 -13.70 -2.07
CA GLN A 189 -4.31 -13.22 -3.47
C GLN A 189 -5.03 -14.18 -4.43
N THR A 190 -4.95 -15.48 -4.17
CA THR A 190 -5.67 -16.48 -4.97
C THR A 190 -7.17 -16.39 -4.75
N LEU A 191 -7.61 -16.25 -3.49
CA LEU A 191 -9.02 -16.02 -3.14
C LEU A 191 -9.54 -14.68 -3.70
N GLU A 192 -8.75 -13.61 -3.67
CA GLU A 192 -9.11 -12.31 -4.26
C GLU A 192 -9.31 -12.42 -5.78
N ARG A 193 -8.44 -13.14 -6.49
CA ARG A 193 -8.61 -13.42 -7.93
C ARG A 193 -9.85 -14.27 -8.21
N GLU A 194 -10.12 -15.26 -7.38
CA GLU A 194 -11.33 -16.08 -7.48
C GLU A 194 -12.58 -15.21 -7.28
N TYR A 195 -12.59 -14.36 -6.26
CA TYR A 195 -13.67 -13.41 -6.02
C TYR A 195 -13.90 -12.48 -7.20
N SER A 196 -12.84 -11.85 -7.74
CA SER A 196 -12.98 -10.99 -8.92
C SER A 196 -13.59 -11.76 -10.10
N ARG A 197 -13.11 -12.99 -10.38
CA ARG A 197 -13.67 -13.82 -11.45
C ARG A 197 -15.15 -14.14 -11.22
N THR A 198 -15.53 -14.46 -9.99
CA THR A 198 -16.91 -14.76 -9.61
C THR A 198 -17.81 -13.53 -9.68
N GLN A 199 -17.34 -12.38 -9.20
CA GLN A 199 -18.08 -11.11 -9.19
C GLN A 199 -18.32 -10.57 -10.59
N TYR A 200 -17.34 -10.69 -11.49
CA TYR A 200 -17.55 -10.32 -12.89
C TYR A 200 -18.43 -11.33 -13.62
N GLY A 201 -18.65 -12.53 -13.04
CA GLY A 201 -19.55 -13.54 -13.58
C GLY A 201 -18.97 -14.28 -14.78
N LYS A 202 -19.71 -15.28 -15.25
CA LYS A 202 -19.40 -15.98 -16.49
C LYS A 202 -20.16 -15.34 -17.63
N SER A 203 -19.47 -14.94 -18.68
CA SER A 203 -20.10 -14.46 -19.91
C SER A 203 -20.96 -15.57 -20.52
N SER A 204 -22.16 -15.18 -20.96
CA SER A 204 -23.05 -16.01 -21.78
C SER A 204 -22.63 -16.07 -23.25
N LEU A 205 -21.64 -15.26 -23.65
CA LEU A 205 -21.08 -15.33 -25.00
C LEU A 205 -20.27 -16.62 -25.17
N PRO A 206 -20.27 -17.20 -26.38
CA PRO A 206 -19.31 -18.26 -26.73
C PRO A 206 -17.88 -17.80 -26.50
N GLU A 207 -17.00 -18.72 -26.08
CA GLU A 207 -15.57 -18.45 -25.85
C GLU A 207 -14.90 -17.81 -27.08
N SER A 208 -15.23 -18.29 -28.29
CA SER A 208 -14.74 -17.70 -29.54
C SER A 208 -15.17 -16.24 -29.76
N GLU A 209 -16.34 -15.85 -29.26
CA GLU A 209 -16.83 -14.47 -29.36
C GLU A 209 -16.14 -13.58 -28.31
N LEU A 210 -15.91 -14.10 -27.10
CA LEU A 210 -15.12 -13.41 -26.07
C LEU A 210 -13.67 -13.17 -26.53
N ASP A 211 -13.04 -14.20 -27.09
CA ASP A 211 -11.67 -14.09 -27.59
C ASP A 211 -11.58 -13.06 -28.73
N ALA A 212 -12.59 -13.03 -29.62
CA ALA A 212 -12.67 -12.03 -30.67
C ALA A 212 -12.83 -10.61 -30.10
N ILE A 213 -13.71 -10.42 -29.11
CA ILE A 213 -13.92 -9.12 -28.46
C ILE A 213 -12.64 -8.67 -27.73
N ASN A 214 -12.03 -9.56 -26.93
CA ASN A 214 -10.79 -9.26 -26.19
C ASN A 214 -9.65 -8.94 -27.15
N SER A 215 -9.52 -9.69 -28.26
CA SER A 215 -8.52 -9.40 -29.29
C SER A 215 -8.78 -8.06 -29.96
N GLN A 216 -10.02 -7.65 -30.20
CA GLN A 216 -10.35 -6.33 -30.73
C GLN A 216 -10.03 -5.21 -29.74
N ILE A 217 -10.36 -5.39 -28.46
CA ILE A 217 -9.98 -4.44 -27.39
C ILE A 217 -8.46 -4.29 -27.34
N GLN A 218 -7.71 -5.38 -27.42
CA GLN A 218 -6.25 -5.34 -27.42
C GLN A 218 -5.70 -4.61 -28.65
N GLN A 219 -6.22 -4.90 -29.85
CA GLN A 219 -5.83 -4.22 -31.08
C GLN A 219 -6.12 -2.71 -31.03
N LEU A 220 -7.30 -2.32 -30.54
CA LEU A 220 -7.67 -0.91 -30.38
C LEU A 220 -6.80 -0.21 -29.32
N THR A 221 -6.50 -0.88 -28.21
CA THR A 221 -5.59 -0.37 -27.18
C THR A 221 -4.19 -0.15 -27.74
N THR A 222 -3.65 -1.12 -28.51
CA THR A 222 -2.35 -0.98 -29.18
C THR A 222 -2.35 0.17 -30.19
N ALA A 223 -3.37 0.25 -31.07
CA ALA A 223 -3.47 1.34 -32.03
C ALA A 223 -3.59 2.72 -31.34
N MET A 224 -4.29 2.79 -30.20
CA MET A 224 -4.38 3.99 -29.39
C MET A 224 -3.02 4.37 -28.77
N MET A 225 -2.26 3.40 -28.26
CA MET A 225 -0.89 3.63 -27.75
C MET A 225 0.05 4.09 -28.86
N GLU A 226 -0.02 3.52 -30.06
CA GLU A 226 0.79 3.97 -31.21
C GLU A 226 0.53 5.44 -31.58
N VAL A 227 -0.70 5.93 -31.42
CA VAL A 227 -1.01 7.36 -31.62
C VAL A 227 -0.38 8.24 -30.52
N TYR A 228 -0.34 7.75 -29.28
CA TYR A 228 0.32 8.44 -28.17
C TYR A 228 1.85 8.45 -28.32
N ASP A 229 2.44 7.31 -28.67
CA ASP A 229 3.90 7.13 -28.75
C ASP A 229 4.49 7.76 -30.02
N GLY A 230 3.71 7.82 -31.11
CA GLY A 230 4.13 8.35 -32.39
C GLY A 230 4.17 9.88 -32.48
N ASN A 231 3.63 10.60 -31.50
CA ASN A 231 3.45 12.05 -31.56
C ASN A 231 3.88 12.75 -30.25
N GLU A 232 4.88 13.64 -30.32
CA GLU A 232 5.25 14.50 -29.17
C GLU A 232 4.11 15.46 -28.74
N VAL A 233 3.27 15.89 -29.70
CA VAL A 233 2.10 16.73 -29.46
C VAL A 233 0.93 16.19 -30.27
N LEU A 234 -0.17 15.86 -29.59
CA LEU A 234 -1.38 15.32 -30.22
C LEU A 234 -2.09 16.41 -31.04
N SER A 235 -2.36 16.13 -32.31
CA SER A 235 -3.21 16.98 -33.13
C SER A 235 -4.70 16.83 -32.76
N GLU A 236 -5.55 17.72 -33.27
CA GLU A 236 -7.00 17.59 -33.15
C GLU A 236 -7.49 16.27 -33.76
N GLN A 237 -6.88 15.84 -34.87
CA GLN A 237 -7.21 14.59 -35.53
C GLN A 237 -6.80 13.37 -34.68
N ASP A 238 -5.64 13.41 -34.02
CA ASP A 238 -5.20 12.35 -33.11
C ASP A 238 -6.14 12.22 -31.91
N THR A 239 -6.56 13.37 -31.36
CA THR A 239 -7.52 13.43 -30.26
C THR A 239 -8.87 12.82 -30.65
N ILE A 240 -9.34 13.09 -31.87
CA ILE A 240 -10.56 12.48 -32.42
C ILE A 240 -10.38 10.96 -32.58
N THR A 241 -9.25 10.52 -33.12
CA THR A 241 -8.93 9.09 -33.30
C THR A 241 -8.88 8.35 -31.97
N ILE A 242 -8.17 8.88 -30.98
CA ILE A 242 -8.10 8.32 -29.61
C ILE A 242 -9.50 8.20 -29.02
N LYS A 243 -10.33 9.25 -29.15
CA LYS A 243 -11.71 9.23 -28.67
C LYS A 243 -12.52 8.10 -29.30
N LEU A 244 -12.40 7.90 -30.62
CA LEU A 244 -13.10 6.83 -31.32
C LEU A 244 -12.67 5.43 -30.86
N TYR A 245 -11.37 5.22 -30.64
CA TYR A 245 -10.87 3.95 -30.10
C TYR A 245 -11.37 3.70 -28.68
N SER A 246 -11.32 4.72 -27.83
CA SER A 246 -11.83 4.65 -26.46
C SER A 246 -13.33 4.31 -26.41
N GLU A 247 -14.16 4.98 -27.22
CA GLU A 247 -15.60 4.71 -27.31
C GLU A 247 -15.92 3.28 -27.78
N GLU A 248 -15.17 2.73 -28.73
CA GLU A 248 -15.38 1.35 -29.19
C GLU A 248 -14.87 0.32 -28.17
N ILE A 249 -13.74 0.57 -27.50
CA ILE A 249 -13.27 -0.26 -26.37
C ILE A 249 -14.32 -0.31 -25.26
N ASP A 250 -14.90 0.84 -24.91
CA ASP A 250 -15.96 0.92 -23.89
C ASP A 250 -17.19 0.12 -24.31
N LYS A 251 -17.61 0.24 -25.58
CA LYS A 251 -18.76 -0.50 -26.11
C LYS A 251 -18.52 -2.02 -26.08
N LEU A 252 -17.34 -2.48 -26.49
CA LEU A 252 -16.94 -3.89 -26.45
C LEU A 252 -16.88 -4.40 -25.00
N SER A 253 -16.30 -3.62 -24.08
CA SER A 253 -16.25 -3.94 -22.65
C SER A 253 -17.65 -4.04 -22.04
N GLN A 254 -18.56 -3.14 -22.42
CA GLN A 254 -19.96 -3.16 -22.00
C GLN A 254 -20.71 -4.38 -22.56
N GLN A 255 -20.37 -4.86 -23.75
CA GLN A 255 -20.94 -6.09 -24.30
C GLN A 255 -20.55 -7.31 -23.45
N ILE A 256 -19.29 -7.40 -23.03
CA ILE A 256 -18.81 -8.43 -22.10
C ILE A 256 -19.58 -8.32 -20.78
N ILE A 257 -19.60 -7.14 -20.15
CA ILE A 257 -20.25 -6.93 -18.85
C ILE A 257 -21.74 -7.30 -18.89
N LYS A 258 -22.47 -6.86 -19.92
CA LYS A 258 -23.91 -7.16 -20.08
C LYS A 258 -24.18 -8.64 -20.33
N SER A 259 -23.22 -9.35 -20.91
CA SER A 259 -23.35 -10.78 -21.17
C SER A 259 -23.09 -11.65 -19.94
N ASN A 260 -22.51 -11.08 -18.88
CA ASN A 260 -22.12 -11.85 -17.71
C ASN A 260 -23.33 -12.15 -16.83
N SER A 261 -23.48 -13.42 -16.48
CA SER A 261 -24.36 -13.84 -15.38
C SER A 261 -23.51 -13.98 -14.12
N VAL A 262 -23.86 -13.21 -13.08
CA VAL A 262 -23.24 -13.30 -11.75
C VAL A 262 -23.98 -14.35 -10.94
N ASN A 263 -23.25 -15.29 -10.35
CA ASN A 263 -23.81 -16.23 -9.40
C ASN A 263 -23.69 -15.64 -7.99
N GLU A 264 -24.73 -14.97 -7.52
CA GLU A 264 -24.77 -14.30 -6.21
C GLU A 264 -24.49 -15.22 -5.02
N GLU A 265 -24.88 -16.51 -5.12
CA GLU A 265 -24.58 -17.51 -4.09
C GLU A 265 -23.08 -17.77 -4.03
N LEU A 266 -22.43 -17.98 -5.19
CA LEU A 266 -20.99 -18.19 -5.28
C LEU A 266 -20.19 -16.93 -4.88
N VAL A 267 -20.70 -15.73 -5.20
CA VAL A 267 -20.11 -14.47 -4.71
C VAL A 267 -20.10 -14.47 -3.19
N THR A 268 -21.26 -14.72 -2.57
CA THR A 268 -21.42 -14.74 -1.11
C THR A 268 -20.53 -15.80 -0.45
N GLU A 269 -20.44 -16.99 -1.04
CA GLU A 269 -19.56 -18.08 -0.58
C GLU A 269 -18.08 -17.66 -0.63
N THR A 270 -17.64 -17.07 -1.75
CA THR A 270 -16.25 -16.62 -1.92
C THR A 270 -15.92 -15.48 -0.95
N GLU A 271 -16.85 -14.56 -0.67
CA GLU A 271 -16.67 -13.51 0.33
C GLU A 271 -16.53 -14.06 1.75
N ALA A 272 -17.28 -15.12 2.07
CA ALA A 272 -17.19 -15.82 3.35
C ALA A 272 -15.85 -16.55 3.48
N HIS A 273 -15.37 -17.20 2.42
CA HIS A 273 -14.04 -17.83 2.37
C HIS A 273 -12.92 -16.81 2.59
N ILE A 274 -12.97 -15.66 1.92
CA ILE A 274 -12.03 -14.56 2.15
C ILE A 274 -12.08 -14.10 3.60
N ALA A 275 -13.28 -13.90 4.16
CA ALA A 275 -13.43 -13.45 5.54
C ALA A 275 -12.84 -14.44 6.55
N ALA A 276 -13.10 -15.73 6.38
CA ALA A 276 -12.56 -16.80 7.23
C ALA A 276 -11.03 -16.89 7.11
N TYR A 277 -10.49 -16.70 5.90
CA TYR A 277 -9.05 -16.73 5.70
C TYR A 277 -8.35 -15.51 6.31
N LEU A 278 -8.94 -14.32 6.21
CA LEU A 278 -8.45 -13.13 6.92
C LEU A 278 -8.46 -13.33 8.44
N GLN A 279 -9.46 -14.03 8.99
CA GLN A 279 -9.45 -14.39 10.42
C GLN A 279 -8.28 -15.30 10.78
N THR A 280 -7.91 -16.24 9.89
CA THR A 280 -6.75 -17.11 10.10
C THR A 280 -5.44 -16.30 10.14
N ILE A 281 -5.32 -15.26 9.33
CA ILE A 281 -4.18 -14.33 9.36
C ILE A 281 -4.16 -13.55 10.68
N ASP A 282 -5.30 -13.01 11.10
CA ASP A 282 -5.46 -12.28 12.37
C ASP A 282 -5.13 -13.15 13.60
N ASP A 283 -5.54 -14.43 13.60
CA ASP A 283 -5.23 -15.37 14.68
C ASP A 283 -3.75 -15.74 14.74
N TYR A 284 -3.04 -15.70 13.60
CA TYR A 284 -1.63 -16.03 13.51
C TYR A 284 -0.72 -14.86 13.95
N LEU A 285 -1.08 -13.62 13.61
CA LEU A 285 -0.28 -12.41 13.87
C LEU A 285 0.23 -12.25 15.32
N PRO A 286 -0.54 -12.54 16.39
CA PRO A 286 -0.06 -12.44 17.77
C PRO A 286 1.15 -13.33 18.12
N SER A 287 1.45 -14.32 17.28
CA SER A 287 2.62 -15.21 17.44
C SER A 287 3.82 -14.81 16.58
N VAL A 288 3.67 -13.78 15.74
CA VAL A 288 4.69 -13.33 14.79
C VAL A 288 5.67 -12.39 15.48
N GLN A 289 6.95 -12.73 15.40
CA GLN A 289 8.08 -11.93 15.91
C GLN A 289 8.89 -11.34 14.76
N SER A 290 8.87 -11.94 13.57
CA SER A 290 9.47 -11.39 12.37
C SER A 290 8.76 -10.10 11.95
N PRO A 291 9.45 -8.95 11.91
CA PRO A 291 8.84 -7.70 11.46
C PRO A 291 8.43 -7.75 9.98
N ASP A 292 9.17 -8.46 9.13
CA ASP A 292 8.83 -8.65 7.70
C ASP A 292 7.52 -9.43 7.54
N ALA A 293 7.34 -10.51 8.32
CA ALA A 293 6.11 -11.29 8.35
C ALA A 293 4.93 -10.44 8.86
N PHE A 294 5.15 -9.63 9.88
CA PHE A 294 4.15 -8.69 10.40
C PHE A 294 3.71 -7.70 9.32
N LEU A 295 4.66 -7.02 8.66
CA LEU A 295 4.37 -6.03 7.62
C LEU A 295 3.53 -6.63 6.48
N LEU A 296 3.89 -7.84 6.01
CA LEU A 296 3.16 -8.54 4.96
C LEU A 296 1.70 -8.83 5.36
N LEU A 297 1.49 -9.39 6.54
CA LEU A 297 0.18 -9.85 6.99
C LEU A 297 -0.71 -8.70 7.44
N ALA A 298 -0.18 -7.78 8.24
CA ALA A 298 -0.90 -6.58 8.66
C ALA A 298 -1.31 -5.74 7.46
N GLY A 299 -0.42 -5.60 6.46
CA GLY A 299 -0.72 -4.97 5.19
C GLY A 299 -1.99 -5.55 4.53
N ARG A 300 -2.13 -6.88 4.51
CA ARG A 300 -3.33 -7.54 3.96
C ARG A 300 -4.58 -7.38 4.80
N LEU A 301 -4.47 -7.40 6.14
CA LEU A 301 -5.63 -7.28 7.02
C LEU A 301 -6.27 -5.90 7.01
N TYR A 302 -5.44 -4.86 6.96
CA TYR A 302 -5.89 -3.49 7.18
C TYR A 302 -5.90 -2.63 5.93
N GLN A 303 -5.38 -3.11 4.79
CA GLN A 303 -5.57 -2.45 3.51
C GLN A 303 -7.02 -2.64 3.06
N ALA A 304 -7.80 -1.55 3.06
CA ALA A 304 -9.12 -1.58 2.45
C ALA A 304 -8.95 -1.81 0.94
N SER A 305 -9.24 -3.03 0.49
CA SER A 305 -9.25 -3.36 -0.94
C SER A 305 -10.46 -2.71 -1.61
N TYR A 306 -10.36 -2.49 -2.93
CA TYR A 306 -11.45 -1.93 -3.74
C TYR A 306 -12.77 -2.68 -3.55
N PHE A 307 -12.69 -3.97 -3.21
CA PHE A 307 -13.81 -4.91 -3.15
C PHE A 307 -14.41 -5.08 -1.75
N LYS A 308 -13.69 -4.75 -0.66
CA LYS A 308 -14.21 -4.95 0.72
C LYS A 308 -13.75 -3.84 1.66
N LYS A 309 -14.51 -2.75 1.69
CA LYS A 309 -14.18 -1.54 2.47
C LYS A 309 -14.27 -1.71 3.99
N ASP A 310 -15.02 -2.72 4.48
CA ASP A 310 -15.29 -2.94 5.90
C ASP A 310 -15.33 -4.42 6.29
N THR A 311 -14.16 -5.05 6.41
CA THR A 311 -14.03 -6.38 7.03
C THR A 311 -14.42 -6.33 8.51
N ALA A 312 -14.70 -7.49 9.13
CA ALA A 312 -14.96 -7.55 10.56
C ALA A 312 -13.82 -6.95 11.40
N LEU A 313 -12.57 -7.13 10.96
CA LEU A 313 -11.37 -6.58 11.59
C LEU A 313 -11.31 -5.06 11.47
N ILE A 314 -11.63 -4.50 10.29
CA ILE A 314 -11.75 -3.05 10.13
C ILE A 314 -12.84 -2.50 11.05
N LYS A 315 -13.98 -3.17 11.19
CA LYS A 315 -15.03 -2.73 12.13
C LYS A 315 -14.54 -2.72 13.59
N VAL A 316 -13.79 -3.75 14.01
CA VAL A 316 -13.17 -3.79 15.34
C VAL A 316 -12.20 -2.62 15.51
N LEU A 317 -11.32 -2.38 14.54
CA LEU A 317 -10.41 -1.24 14.53
C LEU A 317 -11.16 0.09 14.67
N LYS A 318 -12.18 0.32 13.83
CA LYS A 318 -13.02 1.53 13.83
C LYS A 318 -13.64 1.76 15.20
N ASN A 319 -14.21 0.71 15.80
CA ASN A 319 -14.85 0.79 17.11
C ASN A 319 -13.85 1.05 18.24
N SER A 320 -12.65 0.45 18.18
CA SER A 320 -11.62 0.61 19.21
C SER A 320 -10.89 1.96 19.14
N THR A 321 -10.69 2.50 17.94
CA THR A 321 -9.90 3.73 17.73
C THR A 321 -10.77 4.97 17.53
N GLY A 322 -12.03 4.80 17.13
CA GLY A 322 -12.91 5.90 16.73
C GLY A 322 -12.60 6.48 15.35
N ILE A 323 -11.75 5.83 14.56
CA ILE A 323 -11.36 6.24 13.20
C ILE A 323 -12.27 5.52 12.21
N TYR A 324 -13.26 6.18 11.62
CA TYR A 324 -14.28 5.52 10.78
C TYR A 324 -14.05 5.61 9.28
N ASP A 325 -13.19 6.53 8.82
CA ASP A 325 -12.89 6.70 7.40
C ASP A 325 -11.86 5.66 6.93
N SER A 326 -12.28 4.72 6.08
CA SER A 326 -11.40 3.67 5.55
C SER A 326 -10.27 4.20 4.67
N TYR A 327 -10.46 5.33 3.98
CA TYR A 327 -9.38 5.98 3.23
C TYR A 327 -8.32 6.55 4.18
N TYR A 328 -8.78 7.21 5.24
CA TYR A 328 -7.88 7.72 6.27
C TYR A 328 -7.16 6.58 7.02
N ILE A 329 -7.82 5.45 7.31
CA ILE A 329 -7.16 4.24 7.83
C ILE A 329 -6.06 3.76 6.88
N ASN A 330 -6.33 3.69 5.57
CA ASN A 330 -5.31 3.31 4.58
C ASN A 330 -4.11 4.25 4.59
N MET A 331 -4.34 5.56 4.74
CA MET A 331 -3.26 6.52 4.87
C MET A 331 -2.47 6.32 6.17
N LEU A 332 -3.17 6.08 7.30
CA LEU A 332 -2.53 5.80 8.58
C LEU A 332 -1.77 4.47 8.58
N ASN A 333 -2.19 3.46 7.81
CA ASN A 333 -1.45 2.19 7.67
C ASN A 333 -0.01 2.43 7.18
N LYS A 334 0.18 3.36 6.25
CA LYS A 334 1.51 3.75 5.73
C LYS A 334 2.42 4.34 6.81
N ILE A 335 1.88 4.75 7.95
CA ILE A 335 2.61 5.37 9.07
C ILE A 335 2.73 4.37 10.24
N VAL A 336 1.60 3.82 10.67
CA VAL A 336 1.48 3.04 11.89
C VAL A 336 2.13 1.66 11.75
N MET A 337 2.00 0.99 10.60
CA MET A 337 2.60 -0.33 10.40
C MET A 337 4.13 -0.27 10.38
N PRO A 338 4.78 0.65 9.63
CA PRO A 338 6.23 0.83 9.73
C PRO A 338 6.68 1.13 11.15
N LEU A 339 6.02 2.05 11.89
CA LEU A 339 6.37 2.35 13.28
C LEU A 339 6.35 1.10 14.18
N LEU A 340 5.33 0.26 14.04
CA LEU A 340 5.25 -0.99 14.81
C LEU A 340 6.33 -1.98 14.38
N ALA A 341 6.61 -2.12 13.09
CA ALA A 341 7.70 -2.95 12.60
C ALA A 341 9.06 -2.46 13.14
N CYS A 342 9.31 -1.15 13.21
CA CYS A 342 10.53 -0.59 13.83
C CYS A 342 10.66 -1.03 15.29
N SER A 343 9.55 -1.04 16.05
CA SER A 343 9.55 -1.51 17.45
C SER A 343 9.82 -3.03 17.57
N MET A 344 9.63 -3.76 16.47
CA MET A 344 9.99 -5.18 16.31
C MET A 344 11.40 -5.34 15.68
N ASN A 345 12.25 -4.32 15.76
CA ASN A 345 13.62 -4.28 15.21
C ASN A 345 13.70 -4.34 13.67
N TYR A 346 12.66 -3.91 12.95
CA TYR A 346 12.80 -3.63 11.52
C TYR A 346 13.79 -2.46 11.30
N PRO A 347 14.63 -2.49 10.25
CA PRO A 347 15.52 -1.38 9.94
C PRO A 347 14.73 -0.09 9.65
N CYS A 348 14.94 0.93 10.48
CA CYS A 348 14.22 2.22 10.41
C CYS A 348 15.15 3.42 10.69
N ASP A 349 16.45 3.22 10.57
CA ASP A 349 17.44 4.29 10.66
C ASP A 349 17.49 5.11 9.36
N ALA A 350 18.37 6.12 9.33
CA ALA A 350 18.54 7.01 8.19
C ALA A 350 18.94 6.33 6.87
N GLN A 351 19.51 5.13 6.93
CA GLN A 351 19.95 4.36 5.77
C GLN A 351 18.98 3.23 5.41
N SER A 352 17.91 3.04 6.19
CA SER A 352 16.87 2.08 5.89
C SER A 352 16.18 2.37 4.55
N ASP A 353 15.68 1.33 3.89
CA ASP A 353 14.90 1.44 2.65
C ASP A 353 13.72 2.42 2.78
N TYR A 354 13.04 2.46 3.93
CA TYR A 354 11.97 3.44 4.18
C TYR A 354 12.48 4.87 4.10
N MET A 355 13.58 5.18 4.79
CA MET A 355 14.10 6.55 4.85
C MET A 355 14.73 6.98 3.54
N LEU A 356 15.42 6.08 2.85
CA LEU A 356 15.91 6.34 1.49
C LEU A 356 14.77 6.58 0.52
N SER A 357 13.69 5.79 0.60
CA SER A 357 12.51 5.96 -0.25
C SER A 357 11.84 7.33 -0.07
N TYR A 358 11.72 7.83 1.16
CA TYR A 358 11.21 9.18 1.41
C TYR A 358 12.20 10.27 0.98
N CYS A 359 13.49 10.11 1.32
CA CYS A 359 14.51 11.10 1.01
C CYS A 359 14.70 11.32 -0.51
N LEU A 360 14.63 10.23 -1.28
CA LEU A 360 14.91 10.21 -2.72
C LEU A 360 13.65 10.12 -3.60
N GLY A 361 12.46 9.94 -2.99
CA GLY A 361 11.20 9.79 -3.72
C GLY A 361 11.10 8.51 -4.54
N LEU A 362 11.66 7.39 -4.05
CA LEU A 362 11.70 6.11 -4.78
C LEU A 362 10.34 5.38 -4.79
N LYS A 363 9.55 5.50 -3.71
CA LYS A 363 8.26 4.80 -3.53
C LYS A 363 7.06 5.73 -3.33
N ASP A 364 7.29 6.87 -2.70
CA ASP A 364 6.28 7.87 -2.36
C ASP A 364 6.79 9.25 -2.81
N SER A 365 6.07 10.32 -2.45
CA SER A 365 6.57 11.68 -2.61
C SER A 365 7.93 11.85 -1.94
N MET A 366 8.74 12.72 -2.51
CA MET A 366 10.05 13.07 -1.98
C MET A 366 9.92 14.01 -0.78
N PHE A 367 10.75 13.81 0.24
CA PHE A 367 10.80 14.63 1.45
C PHE A 367 12.25 14.83 1.87
N ASN A 368 12.83 15.99 1.60
CA ASN A 368 14.23 16.28 1.94
C ASN A 368 14.50 16.18 3.43
N GLN A 369 13.50 16.50 4.25
CA GLN A 369 13.58 16.42 5.69
C GLN A 369 13.73 14.97 6.18
N ALA A 370 13.42 13.97 5.35
CA ALA A 370 13.66 12.56 5.68
C ALA A 370 15.14 12.20 5.63
N CYS A 371 15.94 12.90 4.82
CA CYS A 371 17.35 12.58 4.61
C CYS A 371 18.14 12.70 5.92
N GLY A 372 18.72 11.60 6.41
CA GLY A 372 19.54 11.61 7.62
C GLY A 372 18.77 11.46 8.93
N LEU A 373 17.45 11.29 8.89
CA LEU A 373 16.63 11.03 10.08
C LEU A 373 16.25 9.57 10.20
N SER A 374 15.97 9.12 11.43
CA SER A 374 15.23 7.87 11.62
C SER A 374 13.78 8.04 11.16
N LEU A 375 13.08 6.91 10.93
CA LEU A 375 11.66 6.93 10.59
C LEU A 375 10.82 7.62 11.65
N GLU A 376 11.12 7.35 12.93
CA GLU A 376 10.43 7.95 14.07
C GLU A 376 10.61 9.48 14.08
N ASP A 377 11.84 9.95 13.95
CA ASP A 377 12.17 11.37 13.97
C ASP A 377 11.52 12.11 12.80
N PHE A 378 11.59 11.53 11.59
CA PHE A 378 10.96 12.07 10.40
C PHE A 378 9.43 12.15 10.56
N TYR A 379 8.81 11.06 11.01
CA TYR A 379 7.37 11.00 11.15
C TYR A 379 6.82 12.02 12.15
N PHE A 380 7.40 12.09 13.34
CA PHE A 380 6.87 12.96 14.40
C PHE A 380 7.29 14.42 14.25
N SER A 381 8.33 14.72 13.46
CA SER A 381 8.80 16.10 13.26
C SER A 381 8.29 16.75 11.97
N PHE A 382 8.07 15.97 10.91
CA PHE A 382 7.83 16.52 9.57
C PHE A 382 6.67 15.90 8.79
N TYR A 383 6.39 14.60 8.98
CA TYR A 383 5.40 13.91 8.14
C TYR A 383 3.98 13.97 8.72
N ILE A 384 3.84 13.79 10.04
CA ILE A 384 2.54 13.69 10.72
C ILE A 384 2.13 15.06 11.25
N GLY A 385 0.94 15.52 10.89
CA GLY A 385 0.37 16.75 11.46
C GLY A 385 -0.09 16.56 12.91
N THR A 386 -0.12 17.64 13.70
CA THR A 386 -0.56 17.61 15.11
C THR A 386 -1.94 16.95 15.31
N ASN A 387 -2.84 17.13 14.35
CA ASN A 387 -4.19 16.56 14.40
C ASN A 387 -4.23 15.05 14.13
N GLN A 388 -3.20 14.50 13.47
CA GLN A 388 -3.09 13.07 13.16
C GLN A 388 -2.39 12.29 14.28
N LEU A 389 -1.59 12.97 15.12
CA LEU A 389 -0.79 12.33 16.16
C LEU A 389 -1.62 11.48 17.13
N ASN A 390 -2.80 11.97 17.52
CA ASN A 390 -3.71 11.22 18.40
C ASN A 390 -4.23 9.94 17.73
N ASP A 391 -4.58 10.02 16.45
CA ASP A 391 -5.09 8.87 15.69
C ASP A 391 -4.00 7.84 15.43
N VAL A 392 -2.78 8.31 15.10
CA VAL A 392 -1.58 7.47 14.99
C VAL A 392 -1.31 6.75 16.31
N ASN A 393 -1.34 7.46 17.44
CA ASN A 393 -1.12 6.85 18.74
C ASN A 393 -2.21 5.83 19.10
N ASN A 394 -3.48 6.15 18.86
CA ASN A 394 -4.59 5.22 19.14
C ASN A 394 -4.50 3.96 18.27
N TYR A 395 -4.18 4.12 16.99
CA TYR A 395 -4.06 2.99 16.07
C TYR A 395 -2.79 2.16 16.37
N PHE A 396 -1.65 2.80 16.62
CA PHE A 396 -0.43 2.12 17.04
C PHE A 396 -0.67 1.28 18.30
N ASN A 397 -1.28 1.86 19.33
CA ASN A 397 -1.59 1.13 20.56
C ASN A 397 -2.61 0.00 20.32
N PHE A 398 -3.57 0.17 19.41
CA PHE A 398 -4.46 -0.91 19.01
C PHE A 398 -3.68 -2.10 18.44
N LEU A 399 -2.75 -1.86 17.51
CA LEU A 399 -1.94 -2.93 16.92
C LEU A 399 -0.99 -3.56 17.94
N VAL A 400 -0.32 -2.76 18.78
CA VAL A 400 0.56 -3.25 19.85
C VAL A 400 -0.20 -4.16 20.81
N ASN A 401 -1.34 -3.69 21.35
CA ASN A 401 -2.13 -4.47 22.31
C ASN A 401 -2.68 -5.77 21.71
N ARG A 402 -2.91 -5.79 20.38
CA ARG A 402 -3.44 -6.95 19.68
C ARG A 402 -2.34 -7.96 19.31
N TYR A 403 -1.18 -7.49 18.86
CA TYR A 403 -0.19 -8.32 18.17
C TYR A 403 1.22 -8.32 18.78
N ALA A 404 1.64 -7.28 19.50
CA ALA A 404 2.99 -7.20 20.08
C ALA A 404 2.96 -7.63 21.56
N LYS A 405 2.95 -8.94 21.80
CA LYS A 405 2.92 -9.56 23.15
C LYS A 405 4.26 -10.11 23.60
#